data_AF-Q2SID4-F1
#
_entry.id   AF-Q2SID4-F1
#
_cell.length_a   1.000
_cell.length_b   1.000
_cell.length_c   1.000
_cell.angle_alpha   90.00
_cell.angle_beta   90.00
_cell.angle_gamma   90.00
#
_symmetry.space_group_name_H-M   'P 1'
#
loop_
_entity.id
_entity.type
_entity.pdbx_description
1 polymer ?
#
loop_
_entity_poly.entity_id
_entity_poly.type
_entity_poly.pdbx_seq_one_letter_code
_entity_poly.pdbx_strand_id
1 'polypeptide(L)'
;MNERQFEELNEHLQRVMPCMDRFCEIAGYEYVNRRALGRYPRIRIQQPGEICRWIELWMELDENGDRYERFFEDIPYELSAGAKVEITDGTPYGHRYFKTFVLFSRKPFREVPLALEAQLRKAHVLLSGWDKAFVMAQGRKVVLGGAPGSNVSQF
;
A
#
# COMPACT_ATOMS: atom_id res chain seq x y z
N MET A 1 8.26 21.47 -7.16
CA MET A 1 7.99 20.56 -8.28
C MET A 1 6.66 20.91 -8.95
N ASN A 2 6.64 21.12 -10.27
CA ASN A 2 5.43 21.45 -11.05
C ASN A 2 4.70 20.17 -11.54
N GLU A 3 3.54 20.30 -12.19
CA GLU A 3 2.69 19.18 -12.60
C GLU A 3 3.39 18.21 -13.56
N ARG A 4 4.08 18.74 -14.57
CA ARG A 4 4.85 17.96 -15.54
C ARG A 4 5.96 17.13 -14.89
N GLN A 5 6.67 17.68 -13.90
CA GLN A 5 7.69 16.94 -13.17
C GLN A 5 7.11 15.77 -12.36
N PHE A 6 5.88 15.91 -11.84
CA PHE A 6 5.19 14.78 -11.20
C PHE A 6 4.75 13.73 -12.22
N GLU A 7 4.31 14.12 -13.41
CA GLU A 7 3.95 13.19 -14.48
C GLU A 7 5.16 12.38 -14.94
N GLU A 8 6.28 13.04 -15.23
CA GLU A 8 7.56 12.43 -15.59
C GLU A 8 8.03 11.43 -14.50
N LEU A 9 7.86 11.79 -13.22
CA LEU A 9 8.16 10.91 -12.09
C LEU A 9 7.19 9.72 -11.96
N ASN A 10 6.10 9.64 -12.71
CA ASN A 10 5.18 8.50 -12.70
C ASN A 10 5.25 7.66 -13.97
N GLU A 11 5.89 8.15 -15.04
CA GLU A 11 5.94 7.46 -16.34
C GLU A 11 6.54 6.05 -16.23
N HIS A 12 7.58 5.90 -15.41
CA HIS A 12 8.25 4.61 -15.24
C HIS A 12 7.35 3.54 -14.63
N LEU A 13 6.30 3.92 -13.88
CA LEU A 13 5.31 2.99 -13.34
C LEU A 13 4.53 2.26 -14.45
N GLN A 14 4.48 2.79 -15.67
CA GLN A 14 3.89 2.07 -16.81
C GLN A 14 4.56 0.71 -17.07
N ARG A 15 5.83 0.52 -16.65
CA ARG A 15 6.54 -0.76 -16.75
C ARG A 15 5.95 -1.86 -15.88
N VAL A 16 5.23 -1.50 -14.81
CA VAL A 16 4.62 -2.47 -13.88
C VAL A 16 3.10 -2.58 -14.04
N MET A 17 2.46 -1.63 -14.74
CA MET A 17 1.01 -1.61 -14.94
C MET A 17 0.46 -2.91 -15.55
N PRO A 18 1.03 -3.51 -16.62
CA PRO A 18 0.50 -4.75 -17.19
C PRO A 18 0.45 -5.92 -16.19
N CYS A 19 1.44 -6.00 -15.29
CA CYS A 19 1.45 -7.02 -14.24
C CYS A 19 0.36 -6.76 -13.18
N MET A 20 0.21 -5.49 -12.77
CA MET A 20 -0.83 -5.07 -11.82
C MET A 20 -2.24 -5.28 -12.39
N ASP A 21 -2.47 -4.91 -13.65
CA ASP A 21 -3.77 -5.04 -14.34
C ASP A 21 -4.20 -6.51 -14.40
N ARG A 22 -3.31 -7.38 -14.88
CA ARG A 22 -3.56 -8.82 -14.96
C ARG A 22 -3.81 -9.41 -13.58
N PHE A 23 -3.06 -8.99 -12.56
CA PHE A 23 -3.28 -9.46 -11.19
C PHE A 23 -4.63 -9.01 -10.65
N CYS A 24 -5.04 -7.76 -10.89
CA CYS A 24 -6.34 -7.22 -10.48
C CYS A 24 -7.49 -8.02 -11.09
N GLU A 25 -7.41 -8.30 -12.40
CA GLU A 25 -8.41 -9.10 -13.13
C GLU A 25 -8.56 -10.51 -12.54
N ILE A 26 -7.45 -11.20 -12.25
CA ILE A 26 -7.47 -12.59 -11.78
C ILE A 26 -7.85 -12.69 -10.29
N ALA A 27 -7.35 -11.79 -9.45
CA ALA A 27 -7.47 -11.88 -8.00
C ALA A 27 -8.65 -11.06 -7.43
N GLY A 28 -9.37 -10.31 -8.26
CA GLY A 28 -10.49 -9.47 -7.85
C GLY A 28 -10.07 -8.24 -7.05
N TYR A 29 -8.92 -7.65 -7.38
CA TYR A 29 -8.49 -6.37 -6.82
C TYR A 29 -8.90 -5.23 -7.75
N GLU A 30 -9.10 -4.04 -7.17
CA GLU A 30 -9.39 -2.80 -7.87
C GLU A 30 -8.35 -1.73 -7.50
N TYR A 31 -8.08 -0.80 -8.42
CA TYR A 31 -7.21 0.33 -8.12
C TYR A 31 -7.85 1.31 -7.14
N VAL A 32 -7.10 1.71 -6.12
CA VAL A 32 -7.49 2.82 -5.25
C VAL A 32 -7.40 4.12 -6.04
N ASN A 33 -8.39 5.00 -5.85
CA ASN A 33 -8.44 6.29 -6.52
C ASN A 33 -7.15 7.11 -6.30
N ARG A 34 -6.46 7.43 -7.40
CA ARG A 34 -5.20 8.20 -7.39
C ARG A 34 -5.31 9.57 -6.71
N ARG A 35 -6.51 10.16 -6.58
CA ARG A 35 -6.70 11.41 -5.81
C ARG A 35 -6.59 11.20 -4.29
N ALA A 36 -6.97 10.02 -3.78
CA ALA A 36 -6.68 9.62 -2.41
C ALA A 36 -5.19 9.23 -2.21
N LEU A 37 -4.53 9.00 -3.34
CA LEU A 37 -3.11 8.79 -3.64
C LEU A 37 -2.03 9.77 -3.11
N GLY A 38 -2.40 11.03 -2.93
CA GLY A 38 -1.39 12.09 -3.08
C GLY A 38 -0.70 12.06 -4.45
N ARG A 39 0.43 12.76 -4.59
CA ARG A 39 1.12 12.95 -5.89
C ARG A 39 2.41 12.15 -6.05
N TYR A 40 2.97 11.62 -4.95
CA TYR A 40 4.22 10.88 -5.01
C TYR A 40 4.02 9.49 -5.63
N PRO A 41 4.97 8.94 -6.41
CA PRO A 41 4.75 7.73 -7.19
C PRO A 41 4.36 6.54 -6.32
N ARG A 42 3.11 6.10 -6.49
CA ARG A 42 2.56 4.96 -5.79
C ARG A 42 1.42 4.33 -6.57
N ILE A 43 1.34 3.02 -6.50
CA ILE A 43 0.22 2.21 -6.97
C ILE A 43 -0.34 1.50 -5.76
N ARG A 44 -1.65 1.65 -5.52
CA ARG A 44 -2.34 0.87 -4.50
C ARG A 44 -3.55 0.20 -5.12
N ILE A 45 -3.65 -1.10 -4.89
CA ILE A 45 -4.79 -1.92 -5.25
C ILE A 45 -5.44 -2.44 -3.98
N GLN A 46 -6.74 -2.66 -4.01
CA GLN A 46 -7.51 -3.15 -2.88
C GLN A 46 -8.51 -4.22 -3.31
N GLN A 47 -8.85 -5.11 -2.38
CA GLN A 47 -9.98 -6.00 -2.50
C GLN A 47 -10.99 -5.60 -1.43
N PRO A 48 -12.08 -4.90 -1.80
CA PRO A 48 -13.09 -4.44 -0.86
C PRO A 48 -13.90 -5.61 -0.29
N GLY A 49 -14.45 -5.42 0.91
CA GLY A 49 -15.23 -6.42 1.63
C GLY A 49 -15.34 -6.08 3.12
N GLU A 50 -15.88 -7.01 3.92
CA GLU A 50 -15.87 -6.87 5.39
C GLU A 50 -14.45 -6.65 5.93
N ILE A 51 -13.48 -7.27 5.28
CA ILE A 51 -12.06 -7.00 5.43
C ILE A 51 -11.59 -6.38 4.13
N CYS A 52 -11.12 -5.14 4.20
CA CYS A 52 -10.49 -4.49 3.05
C CYS A 52 -9.02 -4.91 3.02
N ARG A 53 -8.66 -5.73 2.04
CA ARG A 53 -7.27 -6.14 1.77
C ARG A 53 -6.64 -5.17 0.79
N TRP A 54 -5.34 -4.95 0.88
CA TRP A 54 -4.65 -4.03 -0.02
C TRP A 54 -3.20 -4.45 -0.25
N ILE A 55 -2.68 -4.03 -1.40
CA ILE A 55 -1.27 -4.13 -1.77
C ILE A 55 -0.85 -2.75 -2.30
N GLU A 56 0.29 -2.24 -1.84
CA GLU A 56 0.81 -0.92 -2.18
C GLU A 56 2.27 -1.02 -2.59
N LEU A 57 2.55 -0.55 -3.81
CA LEU A 57 3.90 -0.31 -4.31
C LEU A 57 4.13 1.21 -4.25
N TRP A 58 5.15 1.66 -3.53
CA TRP A 58 5.45 3.09 -3.43
C TRP A 58 6.95 3.35 -3.51
N MET A 59 7.29 4.50 -4.12
CA MET A 59 8.66 5.01 -4.16
C MET A 59 9.05 5.45 -2.76
N GLU A 60 10.14 4.95 -2.21
CA GLU A 60 10.61 5.33 -0.88
C GLU A 60 11.23 6.73 -0.88
N LEU A 61 11.37 7.28 0.33
CA LEU A 61 12.10 8.53 0.55
C LEU A 61 13.61 8.27 0.54
N ASP A 62 14.40 9.33 0.38
CA ASP A 62 15.85 9.25 0.50
C ASP A 62 16.28 9.07 1.97
N GLU A 63 17.59 9.00 2.20
CA GLU A 63 18.17 8.76 3.53
C GLU A 63 17.89 9.88 4.54
N ASN A 64 17.55 11.08 4.07
CA ASN A 64 17.16 12.22 4.90
C ASN A 64 15.65 12.27 5.15
N GLY A 65 14.88 11.37 4.52
CA GLY A 65 13.42 11.40 4.55
C GLY A 65 12.82 12.37 3.52
N ASP A 66 13.60 12.81 2.53
CA ASP A 66 13.14 13.70 1.48
C ASP A 66 12.64 12.94 0.26
N ARG A 67 11.80 13.59 -0.55
CA ARG A 67 11.30 13.02 -1.80
C ARG A 67 12.35 13.18 -2.88
N TYR A 68 12.59 12.11 -3.63
CA TYR A 68 13.29 12.23 -4.91
C TYR A 68 12.49 13.12 -5.89
N GLU A 69 13.19 14.06 -6.52
CA GLU A 69 12.60 14.98 -7.50
C GLU A 69 12.70 14.46 -8.94
N ARG A 70 13.49 13.41 -9.18
CA ARG A 70 13.74 12.83 -10.51
C ARG A 70 13.83 11.31 -10.41
N PHE A 71 13.40 10.64 -11.46
CA PHE A 71 13.50 9.19 -11.58
C PHE A 71 14.92 8.76 -11.99
N PHE A 72 15.38 7.64 -11.43
CA PHE A 72 16.52 6.85 -11.90
C PHE A 72 16.29 5.37 -11.55
N GLU A 73 16.89 4.46 -12.31
CA GLU A 73 16.63 3.01 -12.21
C GLU A 73 16.92 2.39 -10.83
N ASP A 74 17.81 3.01 -10.05
CA ASP A 74 18.20 2.55 -8.72
C ASP A 74 17.40 3.20 -7.58
N ILE A 75 16.36 3.97 -7.90
CA ILE A 75 15.50 4.59 -6.89
C ILE A 75 14.80 3.48 -6.07
N PRO A 76 14.80 3.57 -4.73
CA PRO A 76 14.27 2.52 -3.88
C PRO A 76 12.74 2.49 -3.89
N TYR A 77 12.20 1.29 -3.97
CA TYR A 77 10.78 1.00 -3.88
C TYR A 77 10.50 -0.01 -2.76
N GLU A 78 9.36 0.18 -2.13
CA GLU A 78 8.76 -0.77 -1.19
C GLU A 78 7.47 -1.32 -1.78
N LEU A 79 7.28 -2.63 -1.63
CA LEU A 79 6.00 -3.29 -1.83
C LEU A 79 5.54 -3.82 -0.47
N SER A 80 4.40 -3.35 -0.02
CA SER A 80 3.77 -3.79 1.22
C SER A 80 2.34 -4.23 0.96
N ALA A 81 1.81 -5.03 1.87
CA ALA A 81 0.46 -5.54 1.80
C ALA A 81 -0.16 -5.58 3.19
N GLY A 82 -1.48 -5.58 3.24
CA GLY A 82 -2.18 -5.61 4.52
C GLY A 82 -3.68 -5.75 4.40
N ALA A 83 -4.32 -5.73 5.55
CA ALA A 83 -5.76 -5.74 5.67
C ALA A 83 -6.20 -4.76 6.74
N LYS A 84 -7.40 -4.22 6.58
CA LYS A 84 -8.07 -3.41 7.59
C LYS A 84 -9.52 -3.82 7.78
N VAL A 85 -9.99 -3.65 9.01
CA VAL A 85 -11.40 -3.78 9.40
C VAL A 85 -11.78 -2.46 10.07
N GLU A 86 -12.87 -1.87 9.62
CA GLU A 86 -13.46 -0.68 10.23
C GLU A 86 -14.66 -1.11 11.07
N ILE A 87 -14.74 -0.62 12.30
CA ILE A 87 -15.79 -0.94 13.27
C ILE A 87 -16.47 0.35 13.68
N THR A 88 -17.78 0.39 13.50
CA THR A 88 -18.64 1.44 14.04
C THR A 88 -19.08 1.03 15.44
N ASP A 89 -18.55 1.67 16.46
CA ASP A 89 -18.77 1.35 17.88
C ASP A 89 -19.56 2.45 18.62
N GLY A 90 -20.30 3.29 17.89
CA GLY A 90 -21.06 4.41 18.43
C GLY A 90 -20.24 5.67 18.69
N THR A 91 -18.91 5.63 18.50
CA THR A 91 -18.11 6.86 18.42
C THR A 91 -18.38 7.60 17.11
N PRO A 92 -18.18 8.93 17.03
CA PRO A 92 -18.46 9.71 15.82
C PRO A 92 -17.67 9.25 14.58
N TYR A 93 -16.54 8.57 14.79
CA TYR A 93 -15.60 8.20 13.73
C TYR A 93 -15.30 6.70 13.68
N GLY A 94 -15.65 5.91 14.70
CA GLY A 94 -15.33 4.49 14.79
C GLY A 94 -13.85 4.21 15.08
N HIS A 95 -13.47 2.94 14.94
CA HIS A 95 -12.08 2.51 15.01
C HIS A 95 -11.71 1.58 13.86
N ARG A 96 -10.42 1.54 13.54
CA ARG A 96 -9.85 0.68 12.51
C ARG A 96 -8.84 -0.26 13.15
N TYR A 97 -8.95 -1.55 12.87
CA TYR A 97 -7.85 -2.49 13.04
C TYR A 97 -7.13 -2.62 11.70
N PHE A 98 -5.79 -2.59 11.71
CA PHE A 98 -5.03 -2.82 10.50
C PHE A 98 -3.78 -3.65 10.79
N LYS A 99 -3.45 -4.56 9.88
CA LYS A 99 -2.23 -5.35 9.92
C LYS A 99 -1.53 -5.24 8.57
N THR A 100 -0.22 -5.04 8.60
CA THR A 100 0.61 -4.88 7.40
C THR A 100 1.86 -5.74 7.48
N PHE A 101 2.44 -6.02 6.32
CA PHE A 101 3.74 -6.64 6.18
C PHE A 101 4.41 -6.15 4.90
N VAL A 102 5.75 -6.14 4.92
CA VAL A 102 6.58 -5.73 3.79
C VAL A 102 6.97 -6.98 3.00
N LEU A 103 6.82 -6.93 1.68
CA LEU A 103 7.20 -8.00 0.75
C LEU A 103 8.66 -7.79 0.30
N PHE A 104 9.00 -6.54 0.01
CA PHE A 104 10.37 -6.05 -0.11
C PHE A 104 10.41 -4.56 0.23
N SER A 105 11.57 -4.10 0.69
CA SER A 105 11.94 -2.69 0.81
C SER A 105 13.30 -2.47 0.15
N ARG A 106 13.61 -1.21 -0.12
CA ARG A 106 14.85 -0.71 -0.73
C ARG A 106 15.17 -1.39 -2.06
N LYS A 107 14.15 -1.87 -2.79
CA LYS A 107 14.35 -2.56 -4.07
C LYS A 107 14.58 -1.52 -5.16
N PRO A 108 15.71 -1.56 -5.90
CA PRO A 108 15.92 -0.73 -7.08
C PRO A 108 14.76 -0.90 -8.07
N PHE A 109 14.24 0.19 -8.63
CA PHE A 109 13.11 0.11 -9.56
C PHE A 109 13.38 -0.83 -10.74
N ARG A 110 14.62 -0.89 -11.25
CA ARG A 110 15.01 -1.84 -12.33
C ARG A 110 14.69 -3.30 -12.01
N GLU A 111 14.68 -3.68 -10.73
CA GLU A 111 14.38 -5.03 -10.26
C GLU A 111 12.90 -5.25 -9.94
N VAL A 112 12.11 -4.19 -9.77
CA VAL A 112 10.71 -4.29 -9.37
C VAL A 112 9.88 -5.09 -10.38
N PRO A 113 9.93 -4.83 -11.71
CA PRO A 113 9.14 -5.60 -12.68
C PRO A 113 9.37 -7.12 -12.61
N LEU A 114 10.62 -7.53 -12.36
CA LEU A 114 10.99 -8.95 -12.28
C LEU A 114 10.47 -9.62 -11.01
N ALA A 115 10.43 -8.89 -9.89
CA ALA A 115 9.97 -9.41 -8.61
C ALA A 115 8.44 -9.37 -8.46
N LEU A 116 7.77 -8.45 -9.16
CA LEU A 116 6.41 -8.02 -8.83
C LEU A 116 5.39 -9.17 -8.83
N GLU A 117 5.31 -9.95 -9.90
CA GLU A 117 4.29 -11.00 -10.02
C GLU A 117 4.37 -12.02 -8.87
N ALA A 118 5.58 -12.49 -8.56
CA ALA A 118 5.79 -13.46 -7.49
C ALA A 118 5.36 -12.89 -6.13
N GLN A 119 5.63 -11.60 -5.88
CA GLN A 119 5.27 -10.94 -4.62
C GLN A 119 3.78 -10.66 -4.51
N LEU A 120 3.11 -10.27 -5.61
CA LEU A 120 1.65 -10.12 -5.64
C LEU A 120 0.95 -11.44 -5.33
N ARG A 121 1.40 -12.55 -5.93
CA ARG A 121 0.87 -13.90 -5.65
C ARG A 121 1.11 -14.31 -4.19
N LYS A 122 2.32 -14.08 -3.67
CA LYS A 122 2.65 -14.36 -2.26
C LYS A 122 1.75 -13.57 -1.30
N ALA A 123 1.58 -12.27 -1.57
CA ALA A 123 0.71 -11.40 -0.77
C ALA A 123 -0.75 -11.88 -0.82
N HIS A 124 -1.25 -12.23 -2.01
CA HIS A 124 -2.61 -12.74 -2.18
C HIS A 124 -2.87 -14.00 -1.34
N VAL A 125 -2.00 -15.01 -1.44
CA VAL A 125 -2.15 -16.26 -0.68
C VAL A 125 -2.19 -16.00 0.82
N LEU A 126 -1.29 -15.14 1.32
CA LEU A 126 -1.26 -14.81 2.74
C LEU A 126 -2.52 -14.06 3.19
N LEU A 127 -2.93 -13.03 2.44
CA LEU A 127 -4.09 -12.20 2.76
C LEU A 127 -5.42 -12.96 2.66
N SER A 128 -5.52 -13.94 1.76
CA SER A 128 -6.71 -14.80 1.61
C SER A 128 -6.95 -15.68 2.85
N GLY A 129 -5.91 -15.98 3.61
CA GLY A 129 -6.03 -16.68 4.89
C GLY A 129 -6.44 -15.79 6.08
N TRP A 130 -6.53 -14.47 5.89
CA TRP A 130 -6.88 -13.55 6.98
C TRP A 130 -8.38 -13.31 7.00
N ASP A 131 -8.99 -13.58 8.17
CA ASP A 131 -10.36 -13.22 8.48
C ASP A 131 -10.43 -12.00 9.43
N LYS A 132 -11.65 -11.58 9.78
CA LYS A 132 -11.88 -10.40 10.61
C LYS A 132 -11.34 -10.61 12.02
N ALA A 133 -11.55 -11.80 12.58
CA ALA A 133 -11.07 -12.14 13.91
C ALA A 133 -9.53 -12.07 13.97
N PHE A 134 -8.86 -12.59 12.96
CA PHE A 134 -7.41 -12.52 12.83
C PHE A 134 -6.92 -11.07 12.75
N VAL A 135 -7.51 -10.23 11.90
CA VAL A 135 -7.09 -8.82 11.77
C VAL A 135 -7.35 -8.03 13.05
N MET A 136 -8.46 -8.30 13.76
CA MET A 136 -8.75 -7.66 15.05
C MET A 136 -7.80 -8.12 16.16
N ALA A 137 -7.40 -9.39 16.16
CA ALA A 137 -6.50 -9.95 17.18
C ALA A 137 -5.02 -9.59 16.95
N GLN A 138 -4.60 -9.50 15.69
CA GLN A 138 -3.18 -9.37 15.29
C GLN A 138 -2.83 -8.02 14.67
N GLY A 139 -3.83 -7.16 14.49
CA GLY A 139 -3.69 -5.83 13.91
C GLY A 139 -3.62 -4.75 14.97
N ARG A 140 -3.07 -3.60 14.59
CA ARG A 140 -3.04 -2.41 15.43
C ARG A 140 -4.40 -1.71 15.39
N LYS A 141 -4.94 -1.40 16.57
CA LYS A 141 -6.15 -0.57 16.71
C LYS A 141 -5.79 0.92 16.56
N VAL A 142 -6.57 1.65 15.77
CA VAL A 142 -6.47 3.10 15.58
C VAL A 142 -7.86 3.69 15.77
N VAL A 143 -7.96 4.68 16.65
CA VAL A 143 -9.18 5.49 16.81
C VAL A 143 -9.21 6.50 15.67
N LEU A 144 -10.30 6.50 14.91
CA LEU A 144 -10.47 7.46 13.82
C LEU A 144 -10.87 8.83 14.42
N GLY A 145 -10.35 9.93 13.86
CA GLY A 145 -10.66 11.28 14.35
C GLY A 145 -9.99 11.70 15.68
N GLY A 146 -9.09 10.87 16.24
CA GLY A 146 -8.25 11.27 17.38
C GLY A 146 -7.15 12.26 16.98
N ALA A 147 -6.69 13.09 17.94
CA ALA A 147 -5.58 14.01 17.73
C ALA A 147 -4.29 13.24 17.33
N PRO A 148 -3.41 13.81 16.48
CA PRO A 148 -2.15 13.17 16.13
C PRO A 148 -1.32 12.97 17.41
N GLY A 149 -1.13 11.72 17.85
CA GLY A 149 -0.32 11.38 19.02
C GLY A 149 -0.98 10.45 20.05
N SER A 150 -2.30 10.21 20.00
CA SER A 150 -2.98 9.31 20.95
C SER A 150 -2.87 7.81 20.61
N ASN A 151 -1.95 7.44 19.71
CA ASN A 151 -1.68 6.04 19.41
C ASN A 151 -0.84 5.43 20.54
N VAL A 152 -1.51 4.87 21.53
CA VAL A 152 -0.85 4.05 22.57
C VAL A 152 -0.26 2.82 21.87
N SER A 153 1.06 2.81 21.71
CA SER A 153 1.82 1.58 21.50
C SER A 153 1.78 0.80 22.81
N GLN A 154 1.13 -0.35 22.81
CA GLN A 154 1.45 -1.39 23.78
C GLN A 154 1.84 -2.63 22.99
N PHE A 155 3.15 -2.85 23.02
CA PHE A 155 3.95 -4.07 22.80
C PHE A 155 3.60 -4.97 21.61
#